data_AF-T1J6M1-F1
#
_entry.id   AF-T1J6M1-F1
#
_cell.length_a   1.000
_cell.length_b   1.000
_cell.length_c   1.000
_cell.angle_alpha   90.00
_cell.angle_beta   90.00
_cell.angle_gamma   90.00
#
_symmetry.space_group_name_H-M   'P 1'
#
loop_
_entity.id
_entity.type
_entity.pdbx_description
1 polymer ?
#
loop_
_entity_poly.entity_id
_entity_poly.type
_entity_poly.pdbx_seq_one_letter_code
_entity_poly.pdbx_strand_id
1 'polypeptide(L)' 'MRELTARGIAAIGVAFPACHLLKGRARFCLSAAHTREMLEKTLATLDEVGDLLRLKYSNQNCWLPPNIKNNNENNNE' A
#
# COMPACT_ATOMS: atom_id res chain seq x y z
N MET A 1 11.60 -1.93 0.34
CA MET A 1 11.65 -1.66 -1.12
C MET A 1 11.85 -2.90 -1.94
N ARG A 2 12.84 -3.75 -1.63
CA ARG A 2 13.07 -5.01 -2.34
C ARG A 2 11.80 -5.87 -2.49
N GLU A 3 11.04 -6.05 -1.41
CA GLU A 3 9.78 -6.81 -1.41
C GLU A 3 8.66 -6.17 -2.24
N LEU A 4 8.63 -4.83 -2.33
CA LEU A 4 7.65 -4.12 -3.15
C LEU A 4 7.98 -4.26 -4.65
N THR A 5 9.26 -4.12 -5.00
CA THR A 5 9.73 -4.28 -6.38
C THR A 5 9.55 -5.71 -6.88
N ALA A 6 9.79 -6.71 -6.03
CA ALA A 6 9.58 -8.12 -6.37
C ALA A 6 8.11 -8.44 -6.73
N ARG A 7 7.16 -7.66 -6.18
CA ARG A 7 5.73 -7.80 -6.41
C ARG A 7 5.20 -6.86 -7.50
N GLY A 8 6.09 -6.16 -8.20
CA GLY A 8 5.78 -5.29 -9.33
C GLY A 8 5.32 -3.88 -8.95
N ILE A 9 5.63 -3.42 -7.73
CA ILE A 9 5.27 -2.07 -7.27
C ILE A 9 6.53 -1.22 -7.16
N ALA A 10 6.54 -0.09 -7.87
CA ALA A 10 7.61 0.90 -7.80
C ALA A 10 7.33 1.87 -6.64
N ALA A 11 8.25 1.91 -5.67
CA ALA A 11 8.22 2.86 -4.56
C ALA A 11 9.63 3.37 -4.29
N ILE A 12 9.77 4.63 -3.85
CA ILE A 12 11.08 5.23 -3.57
C ILE A 12 11.30 5.44 -2.07
N GLY A 13 12.44 4.97 -1.57
CA GLY A 13 12.85 5.19 -0.19
C GLY A 13 13.53 6.55 -0.10
N VAL A 14 13.07 7.39 0.81
CA VAL A 14 13.67 8.71 1.05
C VAL A 14 14.37 8.68 2.40
N ALA A 15 15.67 8.98 2.37
CA ALA A 15 16.52 9.10 3.54
C ALA A 15 17.30 10.43 3.49
N PHE A 16 18.22 10.62 4.43
CA PHE A 16 19.15 11.75 4.44
C PHE A 16 19.91 11.83 3.10
N PRO A 17 20.08 13.02 2.47
CA PRO A 17 19.87 14.39 2.97
C PRO A 17 18.45 14.96 2.84
N ALA A 18 17.54 14.27 2.15
CA ALA A 18 16.20 14.79 1.84
C ALA A 18 15.21 14.73 3.03
N CYS A 19 15.49 13.89 4.03
CA CYS A 19 14.72 13.78 5.28
C CYS A 19 15.67 13.64 6.48
N HIS A 20 15.21 14.07 7.67
CA HIS A 20 15.98 13.93 8.92
C HIS A 20 16.30 12.45 9.21
N LEU A 21 17.45 12.17 9.84
CA LEU A 21 18.02 10.83 9.99
C LEU A 21 17.02 9.79 10.54
N LEU A 22 16.19 10.18 11.51
CA LEU A 22 15.20 9.31 12.16
C LEU A 22 13.83 9.26 11.45
N LYS A 23 13.64 10.07 10.39
CA LYS A 23 12.37 10.22 9.68
C LYS A 23 12.46 9.72 8.24
N GLY A 24 13.09 8.57 8.05
CA GLY A 24 13.05 7.86 6.77
C GLY A 24 11.61 7.48 6.42
N ARG A 25 11.19 7.74 5.18
CA ARG A 25 9.83 7.41 4.71
C ARG A 25 9.86 6.85 3.29
N ALA A 26 8.86 6.04 2.96
CA ALA A 26 8.60 5.66 1.58
C ALA A 26 7.72 6.72 0.91
N ARG A 27 7.99 7.04 -0.36
CA ARG A 27 7.14 7.90 -1.19
C ARG A 27 6.57 7.09 -2.36
N PHE A 28 5.25 7.18 -2.54
CA PHE A 28 4.56 6.69 -3.72
C PHE A 28 4.26 7.87 -4.64
N CYS A 29 4.54 7.70 -5.92
CA CYS A 29 4.28 8.71 -6.94
C CYS A 29 3.09 8.25 -7.77
N LEU A 30 1.93 8.85 -7.53
CA LEU A 30 0.70 8.54 -8.24
C LEU A 30 0.42 9.62 -9.29
N SER A 31 -0.23 9.21 -10.38
CA SER A 31 -0.68 10.07 -11.47
C SER A 31 -2.07 9.61 -11.93
N ALA A 32 -2.85 10.48 -12.55
CA ALA A 32 -4.20 10.18 -13.05
C ALA A 32 -4.26 9.02 -14.07
N ALA A 33 -3.11 8.63 -14.63
CA ALA A 33 -3.00 7.46 -15.51
C ALA A 33 -3.15 6.11 -14.78
N HIS A 34 -3.15 6.06 -13.45
CA HIS A 34 -3.29 4.80 -12.71
C HIS A 34 -4.76 4.37 -12.65
N THR A 35 -5.04 3.12 -13.00
CA THR A 35 -6.38 2.54 -12.90
C THR A 35 -6.71 2.17 -11.45
N ARG A 36 -8.01 2.08 -11.13
CA ARG A 36 -8.49 1.67 -9.81
C ARG A 36 -7.97 0.28 -9.41
N GLU A 37 -7.93 -0.65 -10.35
CA GLU A 37 -7.46 -2.02 -10.14
C GLU A 37 -5.99 -2.07 -9.70
N MET A 38 -5.14 -1.22 -10.29
CA MET A 38 -3.74 -1.11 -9.90
C MET A 38 -3.59 -0.59 -8.46
N LEU A 39 -4.43 0.37 -8.06
CA LEU A 39 -4.42 0.91 -6.70
C LEU A 39 -4.86 -0.15 -5.69
N GLU A 40 -5.91 -0.90 -5.99
CA GLU A 40 -6.43 -1.96 -5.12
C GLU A 40 -5.40 -3.08 -4.90
N LYS A 41 -4.73 -3.50 -5.98
CA LYS A 41 -3.60 -4.44 -5.92
C LYS A 41 -2.43 -3.88 -5.10
N THR A 42 -2.13 -2.59 -5.25
CA THR A 42 -1.06 -1.92 -4.51
C THR A 42 -1.35 -1.90 -3.01
N LEU A 43 -2.60 -1.61 -2.63
CA LEU A 43 -3.06 -1.60 -1.24
C LEU A 43 -2.92 -2.99 -0.60
N ALA A 44 -3.43 -4.04 -1.25
CA ALA A 44 -3.32 -5.41 -0.73
C ALA A 44 -1.85 -5.84 -0.54
N THR A 45 -1.00 -5.52 -1.51
CA THR A 45 0.43 -5.85 -1.43
C THR A 45 1.15 -5.08 -0.33
N LEU A 46 0.80 -3.81 -0.12
CA LEU A 46 1.36 -3.00 0.97
C LEU A 46 0.95 -3.54 2.34
N ASP A 47 -0.27 -4.05 2.46
CA ASP A 47 -0.79 -4.65 3.69
C ASP A 47 0.03 -5.90 4.06
N GLU A 48 0.23 -6.80 3.10
CA GLU A 48 1.04 -8.02 3.28
C GLU A 48 2.51 -7.72 3.62
N VAL A 49 3.13 -6.77 2.89
CA VAL A 49 4.52 -6.38 3.14
C VAL A 49 4.65 -5.64 4.48
N GLY A 50 3.65 -4.84 4.85
CA GLY A 50 3.60 -4.13 6.12
C GLY A 50 3.52 -5.09 7.31
N ASP A 51 2.77 -6.18 7.19
CA ASP A 51 2.71 -7.24 8.21
C ASP A 51 4.01 -8.04 8.30
N LEU A 52 4.56 -8.42 7.14
CA LEU A 52 5.82 -9.17 7.08
C LEU A 52 6.98 -8.39 7.74
N LEU A 53 7.06 -7.09 7.46
CA LEU A 53 8.12 -6.22 7.98
C LEU A 53 7.77 -5.59 9.34
N ARG A 54 6.57 -5.87 9.88
CA ARG A 54 6.03 -5.28 11.12
C ARG A 54 6.12 -3.75 11.17
N LEU A 55 5.85 -3.09 10.04
CA LEU A 55 5.90 -1.62 9.90
C LEU A 55 4.61 -0.93 10.37
N LYS A 56 3.54 -1.70 10.62
CA LYS A 56 2.26 -1.19 11.11
C LYS A 56 2.33 -0.90 12.60
N TYR A 57 2.85 0.26 12.97
CA TYR A 57 2.94 0.71 14.37
C TYR A 57 1.73 1.52 14.83
N SER A 58 0.95 2.08 13.90
CA SER A 58 -0.27 2.83 14.23
C SER A 58 -1.45 1.88 14.36
N ASN A 59 -2.06 1.84 15.55
CA ASN A 59 -3.34 1.15 15.78
C ASN A 59 -4.54 2.00 15.37
N GLN A 60 -4.32 3.13 14.70
CA GLN A 60 -5.42 3.88 14.12
C GLN A 60 -5.83 3.19 12.81
N ASN A 61 -6.98 2.53 12.82
CA ASN A 61 -7.77 2.20 11.63
C ASN A 61 -8.27 3.50 10.97
N CYS A 62 -7.37 4.41 10.62
CA CYS A 62 -7.71 5.59 9.84
C CYS A 62 -7.80 5.13 8.38
N TRP A 63 -9.02 4.82 7.96
CA TRP A 63 -9.37 4.69 6.55
C TRP A 63 -8.83 3.44 5.84
N LEU A 64 -9.21 2.26 6.32
CA LEU A 64 -9.56 1.20 5.39
C LEU A 64 -11.08 1.09 5.45
N PRO A 65 -11.84 1.33 4.37
CA PRO A 65 -13.25 0.98 4.38
C PRO A 65 -13.33 -0.53 4.66
N PRO A 66 -14.05 -0.97 5.72
CA PRO A 66 -14.34 -2.38 5.87
C PRO A 66 -15.22 -2.76 4.69
N ASN A 67 -14.78 -3.74 3.91
CA ASN A 67 -15.49 -4.39 2.79
C ASN A 67 -14.99 -4.06 1.37
N ILE A 68 -13.94 -4.78 0.93
CA ILE A 68 -13.91 -5.42 -0.39
C ILE A 68 -13.76 -6.94 -0.13
N LYS A 69 -14.74 -7.51 0.57
CA LYS A 69 -14.98 -8.95 0.59
C LYS A 69 -16.47 -9.13 0.42
N ASN A 70 -16.84 -9.58 -0.77
CA ASN A 70 -18.15 -10.09 -1.16
C ASN A 70 -19.20 -9.01 -1.49
N ASN A 71 -19.50 -8.85 -2.78
CA ASN A 71 -20.84 -8.55 -3.30
C ASN A 71 -20.94 -8.77 -4.83
N ASN A 72 -20.31 -9.84 -5.34
CA ASN A 72 -20.57 -10.36 -6.69
C ASN A 72 -21.03 -11.84 -6.65
N GLU A 73 -21.55 -12.29 -5.52
CA GLU A 73 -22.41 -13.47 -5.43
C GLU A 73 -23.79 -12.93 -5.04
N ASN A 74 -24.84 -13.29 -5.77
CA ASN A 74 -26.26 -12.89 -5.63
C ASN A 74 -26.82 -11.89 -6.67
N ASN A 75 -26.43 -12.02 -7.95
CA ASN A 75 -27.24 -11.55 -9.09
C ASN A 75 -27.91 -12.69 -9.86
N ASN A 76 -28.34 -13.77 -9.20
CA ASN A 76 -29.20 -14.79 -9.82
C ASN A 76 -30.13 -15.42 -8.77
N GLU A 77 -31.26 -14.75 -8.48
CA GLU A 77 -32.59 -15.38 -8.42
C GLU A 77 -33.69 -14.31 -8.55
#